data_AF-A0A371DKQ8-F1
#
_entry.id   AF-A0A371DKQ8-F1
#
_cell.length_a   1.000
_cell.length_b   1.000
_cell.length_c   1.000
_cell.angle_alpha   90.00
_cell.angle_beta   90.00
_cell.angle_gamma   90.00
#
_symmetry.space_group_name_H-M   'P 1'
#
loop_
_entity.id
_entity.type
_entity.pdbx_description
1 polymer ?
#
loop_
_entity_poly.entity_id
_entity_poly.type
_entity_poly.pdbx_seq_one_letter_code
_entity_poly.pdbx_strand_id
1 'polypeptide(L)'
;MAVGKNKRLSKGKKGIKKKVVDPFSRKDWYDIKAPSIFEVKNVGKTLANRSQGLKNANDSLKGRILEVSLADLNKDEEQAFRKIKLRIDEVQGKNCLTNFHGMSFTSDKLRSLVRKWQTLIEAHVDVKTTDGYLLRLFAIGFTKRRPSQVRKTTYAQSSQVREIRKKMFEIMTREATSCDLKELVQKFVPEAIGREIEKAARSIYPLQNVYVHKAKILKAPKFDMSKLLELHGESTDETGTRVVKDFKEPDVLESV
;
A
#
# COMPACT_ATOMS: atom_id res chain seq x y z
N MET A 1 -35.24 73.28 -11.96
CA MET A 1 -35.86 71.98 -12.33
C MET A 1 -35.44 71.69 -13.76
N ALA A 2 -34.87 70.56 -14.20
CA ALA A 2 -34.56 69.24 -13.66
C ALA A 2 -33.21 68.81 -14.30
N VAL A 3 -32.18 68.41 -13.54
CA VAL A 3 -31.88 67.05 -13.06
C VAL A 3 -32.08 65.94 -14.10
N GLY A 4 -30.97 65.32 -14.51
CA GLY A 4 -30.97 63.88 -14.81
C GLY A 4 -30.49 63.45 -16.19
N LYS A 5 -29.16 63.41 -16.38
CA LYS A 5 -28.50 62.66 -17.46
C LYS A 5 -29.03 61.22 -17.54
N ASN A 6 -29.49 60.81 -18.73
CA ASN A 6 -29.84 59.43 -19.06
C ASN A 6 -28.65 58.49 -18.81
N LYS A 7 -28.61 57.87 -17.63
CA LYS A 7 -27.69 56.79 -17.30
C LYS A 7 -28.22 55.53 -17.99
N ARG A 8 -27.55 55.14 -19.07
CA ARG A 8 -27.68 53.87 -19.81
C ARG A 8 -28.26 52.75 -18.92
N LEU A 9 -29.52 52.39 -19.16
CA LEU A 9 -30.13 51.14 -18.72
C LEU A 9 -29.80 50.03 -19.74
N SER A 10 -28.51 49.79 -20.01
CA SER A 10 -28.15 48.41 -20.37
C SER A 10 -28.17 47.66 -19.04
N LYS A 11 -29.27 46.97 -18.74
CA LYS A 11 -29.28 45.87 -17.77
C LYS A 11 -28.28 44.84 -18.28
N GLY A 12 -26.99 45.07 -18.03
CA GLY A 12 -25.99 44.04 -18.10
C GLY A 12 -26.51 42.92 -17.23
N LYS A 13 -26.75 41.75 -17.82
CA LYS A 13 -27.10 40.52 -17.09
C LYS A 13 -26.12 40.44 -15.93
N LYS A 14 -26.57 40.80 -14.73
CA LYS A 14 -25.85 40.55 -13.48
C LYS A 14 -25.56 39.06 -13.55
N GLY A 15 -24.29 38.73 -13.79
CA GLY A 15 -23.85 37.35 -13.98
C GLY A 15 -24.51 36.52 -12.89
N ILE A 16 -25.25 35.51 -13.32
CA ILE A 16 -25.96 34.58 -12.44
C ILE A 16 -24.96 34.22 -11.34
N LYS A 17 -25.14 34.77 -10.14
CA LYS A 17 -24.28 34.45 -9.00
C LYS A 17 -24.47 32.96 -8.83
N LYS A 18 -23.47 32.17 -9.24
CA LYS A 18 -23.45 30.73 -9.01
C LYS A 18 -23.84 30.55 -7.55
N LYS A 19 -24.94 29.85 -7.30
CA LYS A 19 -25.43 29.58 -5.94
C LYS A 19 -24.22 29.10 -5.14
N VAL A 20 -23.91 29.78 -4.05
CA VAL A 20 -22.81 29.38 -3.18
C VAL A 20 -23.24 28.05 -2.57
N VAL A 21 -22.66 26.97 -3.08
CA VAL A 21 -22.94 25.59 -2.67
C VAL A 21 -21.70 25.09 -1.97
N ASP A 22 -21.87 24.52 -0.78
CA ASP A 22 -20.78 23.91 -0.03
C ASP A 22 -20.07 22.86 -0.90
N PRO A 23 -18.75 22.98 -1.14
CA PRO A 23 -17.98 21.98 -1.86
C PRO A 23 -18.13 20.54 -1.32
N PHE A 24 -18.34 20.34 0.00
CA PHE A 24 -18.53 19.00 0.57
C PHE A 24 -19.86 18.37 0.21
N SER A 25 -20.90 19.16 -0.06
CA SER A 25 -22.21 18.65 -0.50
C SER A 25 -22.17 17.90 -1.84
N ARG A 26 -21.09 18.06 -2.61
CA ARG A 26 -20.85 17.42 -3.91
C ARG A 26 -19.94 16.19 -3.83
N LYS A 27 -19.51 15.82 -2.62
CA LYS A 27 -18.59 14.70 -2.40
C LYS A 27 -19.32 13.50 -1.84
N ASP A 28 -18.84 12.34 -2.22
CA ASP A 28 -19.27 11.04 -1.69
C ASP A 28 -18.10 10.36 -0.99
N TRP A 29 -18.45 9.61 0.05
CA TRP A 29 -17.54 8.83 0.86
C TRP A 29 -17.46 7.39 0.35
N TYR A 30 -16.23 6.89 0.28
CA TYR A 30 -15.86 5.54 -0.15
C TYR A 30 -15.04 4.87 0.95
N ASP A 31 -15.26 3.59 1.18
CA ASP A 31 -14.55 2.79 2.17
C ASP A 31 -13.30 2.17 1.52
N ILE A 32 -12.16 2.24 2.20
CA ILE A 32 -10.89 1.67 1.73
C ILE A 32 -10.74 0.27 2.30
N LYS A 33 -10.59 -0.71 1.39
CA LYS A 33 -10.39 -2.11 1.73
C LYS A 33 -8.93 -2.53 1.53
N ALA A 34 -8.29 -3.02 2.58
CA ALA A 34 -6.97 -3.65 2.54
C ALA A 34 -7.08 -5.11 2.07
N PRO A 35 -6.05 -5.64 1.38
CA PRO A 35 -5.97 -7.05 1.02
C PRO A 35 -6.08 -7.98 2.23
N SER A 36 -6.54 -9.20 2.00
CA SER A 36 -6.68 -10.27 3.01
C SER A 36 -5.34 -10.78 3.57
N ILE A 37 -4.22 -10.18 3.19
CA ILE A 37 -2.90 -10.40 3.78
C ILE A 37 -2.84 -9.82 5.19
N PHE A 38 -3.63 -8.78 5.44
CA PHE A 38 -3.73 -8.08 6.72
C PHE A 38 -4.99 -8.51 7.46
N GLU A 39 -4.96 -8.41 8.79
CA GLU A 39 -6.10 -8.79 9.63
C GLU A 39 -7.26 -7.80 9.47
N VAL A 40 -6.96 -6.50 9.48
CA VAL A 40 -7.95 -5.42 9.37
C VAL A 40 -8.19 -5.09 7.90
N LYS A 41 -9.35 -5.53 7.38
CA LYS A 41 -9.77 -5.23 6.01
C LYS A 41 -10.22 -3.79 5.83
N ASN A 42 -10.87 -3.17 6.81
CA ASN A 42 -11.38 -1.80 6.68
C ASN A 42 -10.38 -0.79 7.24
N VAL A 43 -9.69 -0.08 6.35
CA VAL A 43 -8.60 0.84 6.72
C VAL A 43 -9.11 2.23 7.09
N GLY A 44 -10.18 2.66 6.42
CA GLY A 44 -10.71 4.01 6.59
C GLY A 44 -11.58 4.45 5.42
N LYS A 45 -11.82 5.76 5.32
CA LYS A 45 -12.66 6.33 4.27
C LYS A 45 -11.91 7.36 3.44
N THR A 46 -12.25 7.47 2.16
CA THR A 46 -11.79 8.52 1.27
C THR A 46 -12.98 9.19 0.61
N LEU A 47 -12.82 10.47 0.28
CA LEU A 47 -13.84 11.26 -0.39
C LEU A 47 -13.42 11.54 -1.85
N ALA A 48 -14.40 11.47 -2.74
CA ALA A 48 -14.28 11.89 -4.13
C ALA A 48 -15.47 12.74 -4.53
N ASN A 49 -15.31 13.55 -5.57
CA ASN A 49 -16.44 14.28 -6.14
C ASN A 49 -17.41 13.28 -6.76
N ARG A 50 -18.71 13.53 -6.61
CA ARG A 50 -19.75 12.78 -7.33
C ARG A 50 -19.48 12.81 -8.83
N SER A 51 -19.77 11.68 -9.48
CA SER A 51 -19.70 11.61 -10.94
C SER A 51 -20.64 12.64 -11.55
N GLN A 52 -20.11 13.52 -12.40
CA GLN A 52 -20.87 14.58 -13.07
C GLN A 52 -20.40 14.70 -14.51
N GLY A 53 -21.31 14.43 -15.45
CA GLY A 53 -21.02 14.43 -16.88
C GLY A 53 -19.87 13.48 -17.22
N LEU A 54 -18.82 13.99 -17.84
CA LEU A 54 -17.64 13.22 -18.27
C LEU A 54 -16.62 12.94 -17.15
N LYS A 55 -16.81 13.48 -15.94
CA LYS A 55 -15.90 13.25 -14.82
C LYS A 55 -16.46 12.15 -13.93
N ASN A 56 -15.87 10.96 -14.03
CA ASN A 56 -16.22 9.83 -13.18
C ASN A 56 -15.46 9.89 -11.84
N ALA A 57 -16.14 9.57 -10.74
CA ALA A 57 -15.55 9.48 -9.41
C ALA A 57 -14.48 8.38 -9.35
N ASN A 58 -14.73 7.25 -10.03
CA ASN A 58 -13.83 6.09 -10.02
C ASN A 58 -12.45 6.43 -10.57
N ASP A 59 -12.38 7.20 -11.66
CA ASP A 59 -11.11 7.60 -12.28
C ASP A 59 -10.29 8.52 -11.38
N SER A 60 -10.95 9.28 -10.50
CA SER A 60 -10.29 10.11 -9.50
C SER A 60 -9.78 9.32 -8.30
N LEU A 61 -10.40 8.19 -7.99
CA LEU A 61 -10.04 7.32 -6.85
C LEU A 61 -8.93 6.33 -7.21
N LYS A 62 -9.01 5.74 -8.40
CA LYS A 62 -7.98 4.80 -8.89
C LYS A 62 -6.61 5.48 -8.96
N GLY A 63 -5.58 4.74 -8.61
CA GLY A 63 -4.19 5.21 -8.60
C GLY A 63 -3.79 6.04 -7.38
N ARG A 64 -4.72 6.40 -6.48
CA ARG A 64 -4.35 7.01 -5.19
C ARG A 64 -3.54 6.02 -4.36
N ILE A 65 -2.45 6.51 -3.76
CA ILE A 65 -1.60 5.72 -2.86
C ILE A 65 -1.83 6.21 -1.44
N LEU A 66 -2.18 5.28 -0.57
CA LEU A 66 -2.44 5.46 0.84
C LEU A 66 -1.25 4.91 1.62
N GLU A 67 -0.85 5.60 2.67
CA GLU A 67 0.21 5.16 3.56
C GLU A 67 -0.40 4.88 4.93
N VAL A 68 -0.25 3.64 5.40
CA VAL A 68 -0.88 3.12 6.62
C VAL A 68 0.19 2.45 7.46
N SER A 69 0.08 2.54 8.79
CA SER A 69 0.93 1.78 9.70
C SER A 69 0.60 0.30 9.62
N LEU A 70 1.60 -0.58 9.70
CA LEU A 70 1.37 -2.03 9.80
C LEU A 70 0.67 -2.39 11.11
N ALA A 71 0.86 -1.60 12.17
CA ALA A 71 0.15 -1.80 13.43
C ALA A 71 -1.37 -1.66 13.28
N ASP A 72 -1.83 -0.67 12.50
CA ASP A 72 -3.27 -0.47 12.26
C ASP A 72 -3.86 -1.59 11.39
N LEU A 73 -3.04 -2.20 10.54
CA LEU A 73 -3.44 -3.28 9.64
C LEU A 73 -3.49 -4.65 10.33
N ASN A 74 -2.63 -4.91 11.33
CA ASN A 74 -2.50 -6.20 12.01
C ASN A 74 -2.75 -6.16 13.53
N LYS A 75 -3.19 -5.01 14.07
CA LYS A 75 -3.40 -4.78 15.52
C LYS A 75 -2.17 -5.11 16.39
N ASP A 76 -0.97 -4.97 15.82
CA ASP A 76 0.29 -5.24 16.50
C ASP A 76 1.14 -3.97 16.60
N GLU A 77 1.18 -3.41 17.80
CA GLU A 77 1.81 -2.12 18.09
C GLU A 77 3.34 -2.17 17.97
N GLU A 78 3.97 -3.35 18.11
CA GLU A 78 5.41 -3.50 17.91
C GLU A 78 5.84 -3.17 16.47
N GLN A 79 4.93 -3.35 15.52
CA GLN A 79 5.15 -3.14 14.10
C GLN A 79 4.77 -1.73 13.61
N ALA A 80 4.48 -0.80 14.53
CA ALA A 80 4.04 0.57 14.20
C ALA A 80 5.07 1.36 13.36
N PHE A 81 6.35 0.98 13.43
CA PHE A 81 7.40 1.64 12.66
C PHE A 81 7.37 1.31 11.16
N ARG A 82 6.57 0.34 10.72
CA ARG A 82 6.48 -0.04 9.31
C ARG A 82 5.28 0.62 8.67
N LYS A 83 5.55 1.35 7.59
CA LYS A 83 4.54 2.03 6.79
C LYS A 83 4.35 1.27 5.50
N ILE A 84 3.13 0.80 5.28
CA ILE A 84 2.71 0.09 4.08
C ILE A 84 2.03 1.08 3.15
N LYS A 85 2.42 1.05 1.87
CA LYS A 85 1.78 1.82 0.81
C LYS A 85 0.80 0.92 0.07
N LEU A 86 -0.46 1.31 0.07
CA LEU A 86 -1.56 0.64 -0.61
C LEU A 86 -2.07 1.51 -1.75
N ARG A 87 -2.10 1.01 -2.97
CA ARG A 87 -2.64 1.72 -4.14
C ARG A 87 -4.06 1.25 -4.39
N ILE A 88 -5.00 2.17 -4.63
CA ILE A 88 -6.36 1.81 -5.07
C ILE A 88 -6.29 1.39 -6.54
N ASP A 89 -6.56 0.12 -6.82
CA ASP A 89 -6.53 -0.43 -8.17
C ASP A 89 -7.94 -0.46 -8.78
N GLU A 90 -8.96 -0.81 -7.99
CA GLU A 90 -10.35 -0.87 -8.44
C GLU A 90 -11.34 -0.28 -7.43
N VAL A 91 -12.50 0.18 -7.91
CA VAL A 91 -13.60 0.65 -7.06
C VAL A 91 -14.85 -0.16 -7.38
N GLN A 92 -15.40 -0.85 -6.39
CA GLN A 92 -16.63 -1.63 -6.47
C GLN A 92 -17.72 -0.98 -5.63
N GLY A 93 -18.67 -0.32 -6.29
CA GLY A 93 -19.70 0.46 -5.60
C GLY A 93 -19.05 1.57 -4.75
N LYS A 94 -19.10 1.42 -3.42
CA LYS A 94 -18.44 2.33 -2.47
C LYS A 94 -17.14 1.79 -1.87
N ASN A 95 -16.72 0.57 -2.24
CA ASN A 95 -15.51 -0.07 -1.75
C ASN A 95 -14.34 0.20 -2.71
N CYS A 96 -13.25 0.75 -2.19
CA CYS A 96 -11.98 0.90 -2.90
C CYS A 96 -11.07 -0.28 -2.57
N LEU A 97 -10.86 -1.17 -3.54
CA LEU A 97 -9.97 -2.31 -3.41
C LEU A 97 -8.52 -1.87 -3.62
N THR A 98 -7.68 -2.15 -2.62
CA THR A 98 -6.27 -1.75 -2.67
C THR A 98 -5.33 -2.91 -2.94
N ASN A 99 -4.14 -2.60 -3.46
CA ASN A 99 -3.05 -3.54 -3.66
C ASN A 99 -1.77 -3.00 -3.02
N PHE A 100 -0.83 -3.88 -2.67
CA PHE A 100 0.46 -3.47 -2.15
C PHE A 100 1.25 -2.69 -3.20
N HIS A 101 1.80 -1.53 -2.81
CA HIS A 101 2.61 -0.67 -3.66
C HIS A 101 4.06 -0.52 -3.17
N GLY A 102 4.26 -0.59 -1.85
CA GLY A 102 5.59 -0.50 -1.27
C GLY A 102 5.58 -0.50 0.24
N MET A 103 6.78 -0.50 0.82
CA MET A 103 6.99 -0.49 2.26
C MET A 103 8.13 0.46 2.60
N SER A 104 8.03 1.13 3.75
CA SER A 104 9.10 1.97 4.30
C SER A 104 9.05 2.02 5.82
N PHE A 105 10.18 2.22 6.47
CA PHE A 105 10.20 2.53 7.90
C PHE A 105 9.82 3.98 8.20
N THR A 106 9.35 4.23 9.41
CA THR A 106 9.26 5.56 10.00
C THR A 106 10.66 6.16 10.21
N SER A 107 10.74 7.49 10.19
CA SER A 107 12.02 8.19 10.30
C SER A 107 12.68 8.04 11.67
N ASP A 108 11.87 8.00 12.73
CA ASP A 108 12.27 7.76 14.11
C ASP A 108 12.94 6.39 14.27
N LYS A 109 12.31 5.31 13.77
CA LYS A 109 12.91 3.98 13.82
C LYS A 109 14.24 3.94 13.09
N LEU A 110 14.30 4.42 11.84
CA LEU A 110 15.55 4.41 11.06
C LEU A 110 16.66 5.18 11.78
N ARG A 111 16.36 6.36 12.32
CA ARG A 111 17.33 7.18 13.09
C ARG A 111 17.76 6.48 14.38
N SER A 112 16.86 5.77 15.07
CA SER A 112 17.18 5.08 16.33
C SER A 112 18.13 3.88 16.15
N LEU A 113 18.10 3.24 14.98
CA LEU A 113 18.97 2.10 14.65
C LEU A 113 20.42 2.54 14.40
N VAL A 114 20.60 3.73 13.82
CA VAL A 114 21.92 4.28 13.50
C VAL A 114 22.58 4.85 14.75
N ARG A 115 23.47 4.05 15.34
CA ARG A 115 24.32 4.44 16.48
C ARG A 115 25.79 4.53 16.09
N LYS A 116 26.58 5.28 16.87
CA LYS A 116 28.04 5.34 16.74
C LYS A 116 28.67 4.00 17.16
N TRP A 117 29.93 3.78 16.77
CA TRP A 117 30.77 2.64 17.20
C TRP A 117 30.40 1.27 16.66
N GLN A 118 29.56 1.23 15.62
CA GLN A 118 29.19 0.04 14.85
C GLN A 118 29.26 0.37 13.36
N THR A 119 29.42 -0.66 12.51
CA THR A 119 29.38 -0.51 11.06
C THR A 119 27.94 -0.68 10.58
N LEU A 120 27.50 0.25 9.73
CA LEU A 120 26.26 0.14 8.97
C LEU A 120 26.56 -0.65 7.69
N ILE A 121 25.74 -1.66 7.40
CA ILE A 121 25.79 -2.45 6.17
C ILE A 121 24.46 -2.33 5.44
N GLU A 122 24.49 -1.71 4.27
CA GLU A 122 23.34 -1.55 3.38
C GLU A 122 23.48 -2.43 2.13
N ALA A 123 22.36 -2.95 1.66
CA ALA A 123 22.23 -3.73 0.44
C ALA A 123 20.92 -3.37 -0.27
N HIS A 124 20.94 -3.30 -1.60
CA HIS A 124 19.74 -3.20 -2.40
C HIS A 124 19.79 -4.17 -3.59
N VAL A 125 18.66 -4.77 -3.93
CA VAL A 125 18.52 -5.71 -5.04
C VAL A 125 17.24 -5.45 -5.80
N ASP A 126 17.32 -5.57 -7.11
CA ASP A 126 16.16 -5.64 -8.00
C ASP A 126 15.79 -7.10 -8.23
N VAL A 127 14.57 -7.48 -7.85
CA VAL A 127 14.07 -8.86 -7.98
C VAL A 127 12.75 -8.84 -8.73
N LYS A 128 12.54 -9.88 -9.54
CA LYS A 128 11.27 -10.13 -10.21
C LYS A 128 10.57 -11.28 -9.48
N THR A 129 9.33 -11.08 -9.06
CA THR A 129 8.48 -12.11 -8.47
C THR A 129 7.86 -12.99 -9.56
N THR A 130 7.31 -14.13 -9.14
CA THR A 130 6.65 -15.12 -10.01
C THR A 130 5.44 -14.55 -10.76
N ASP A 131 4.66 -13.69 -10.10
CA ASP A 131 3.51 -12.98 -10.67
C ASP A 131 3.88 -11.78 -11.58
N GLY A 132 5.18 -11.50 -11.76
CA GLY A 132 5.71 -10.56 -12.74
C GLY A 132 5.90 -9.12 -12.25
N TYR A 133 5.80 -8.86 -10.94
CA TYR A 133 6.22 -7.58 -10.36
C TYR A 133 7.75 -7.48 -10.33
N LEU A 134 8.26 -6.29 -10.64
CA LEU A 134 9.67 -5.96 -10.46
C LEU A 134 9.79 -5.05 -9.24
N LEU A 135 10.48 -5.52 -8.21
CA LEU A 135 10.63 -4.88 -6.92
C LEU A 135 12.09 -4.52 -6.65
N ARG A 136 12.33 -3.37 -6.02
CA ARG A 136 13.60 -3.03 -5.39
C ARG A 136 13.49 -3.17 -3.89
N LEU A 137 14.21 -4.13 -3.33
CA LEU A 137 14.30 -4.36 -1.89
C LEU A 137 15.56 -3.69 -1.34
N PHE A 138 15.43 -3.03 -0.20
CA PHE A 138 16.55 -2.44 0.53
C PHE A 138 16.64 -3.09 1.91
N ALA A 139 17.78 -3.69 2.18
CA ALA A 139 18.11 -4.26 3.47
C ALA A 139 19.17 -3.41 4.18
N ILE A 140 19.03 -3.31 5.50
CA ILE A 140 19.98 -2.65 6.39
C ILE A 140 20.34 -3.62 7.51
N GLY A 141 21.58 -3.59 7.95
CA GLY A 141 22.05 -4.34 9.11
C GLY A 141 23.18 -3.62 9.81
N PHE A 142 23.38 -3.92 11.10
CA PHE A 142 24.42 -3.33 11.92
C PHE A 142 25.28 -4.40 12.56
N THR A 143 26.55 -4.12 12.79
CA THR A 143 27.42 -5.03 13.53
C THR A 143 27.00 -5.11 15.00
N LYS A 144 27.06 -6.31 15.57
CA LYS A 144 26.70 -6.60 16.95
C LYS A 144 27.94 -6.67 17.83
N ARG A 145 27.87 -6.01 18.98
CA ARG A 145 28.90 -6.12 20.01
C ARG A 145 28.82 -7.49 20.68
N ARG A 146 29.95 -8.18 20.81
CA ARG A 146 30.01 -9.42 21.60
C ARG A 146 29.98 -9.08 23.10
N PRO A 147 29.30 -9.88 23.95
CA PRO A 147 29.25 -9.61 25.39
C PRO A 147 30.63 -9.50 26.06
N SER A 148 31.59 -10.32 25.62
CA SER A 148 32.97 -10.35 26.13
C SER A 148 33.91 -9.29 25.51
N GLN A 149 33.39 -8.39 24.68
CA GLN A 149 34.23 -7.46 23.93
C GLN A 149 34.66 -6.25 24.76
N VAL A 150 35.97 -6.15 25.03
CA VAL A 150 36.59 -5.01 25.74
C VAL A 150 36.56 -3.73 24.91
N ARG A 151 36.84 -3.82 23.59
CA ARG A 151 36.86 -2.65 22.70
C ARG A 151 35.46 -2.04 22.57
N LYS A 152 35.36 -0.72 22.71
CA LYS A 152 34.10 0.03 22.55
C LYS A 152 33.54 -0.05 21.12
N THR A 153 34.41 -0.18 20.12
CA THR A 153 34.04 -0.16 18.71
C THR A 153 33.91 -1.56 18.12
N THR A 154 32.94 -1.74 17.23
CA THR A 154 32.57 -2.99 16.56
C THR A 154 32.60 -2.82 15.05
N TYR A 155 33.73 -2.34 14.53
CA TYR A 155 33.87 -2.11 13.10
C TYR A 155 34.25 -3.39 12.36
N ALA A 156 33.48 -3.72 11.32
CA ALA A 156 33.83 -4.77 10.37
C ALA A 156 34.83 -4.24 9.34
N GLN A 157 35.74 -5.08 8.88
CA GLN A 157 36.66 -4.74 7.81
C GLN A 157 35.91 -4.62 6.47
N SER A 158 36.45 -3.84 5.53
CA SER A 158 35.83 -3.64 4.21
C SER A 158 35.61 -4.95 3.43
N SER A 159 36.51 -5.92 3.59
CA SER A 159 36.37 -7.28 3.03
C SER A 159 35.13 -8.00 3.58
N GLN A 160 34.98 -8.01 4.91
CA GLN A 160 33.84 -8.61 5.61
C GLN A 160 32.52 -7.92 5.21
N VAL A 161 32.51 -6.59 5.07
CA VAL A 161 31.32 -5.84 4.62
C VAL A 161 30.89 -6.26 3.22
N ARG A 162 31.84 -6.42 2.28
CA ARG A 162 31.54 -6.88 0.91
C ARG A 162 31.00 -8.31 0.91
N GLU A 163 31.58 -9.19 1.72
CA GLU A 163 31.14 -10.58 1.85
C GLU A 163 29.73 -10.69 2.46
N ILE A 164 29.43 -9.90 3.49
CA ILE A 164 28.08 -9.81 4.09
C ILE A 164 27.08 -9.29 3.06
N ARG A 165 27.41 -8.24 2.29
CA ARG A 165 26.53 -7.74 1.22
C ARG A 165 26.24 -8.80 0.17
N LYS A 166 27.24 -9.61 -0.21
CA LYS A 166 27.03 -10.74 -1.13
C LYS A 166 26.01 -11.73 -0.59
N LYS A 167 26.11 -12.12 0.69
CA LYS A 167 25.11 -12.98 1.35
C LYS A 167 23.72 -12.33 1.45
N MET A 168 23.66 -11.02 1.71
CA MET A 168 22.39 -10.28 1.70
C MET A 168 21.72 -10.35 0.32
N PHE A 169 22.49 -10.14 -0.75
CA PHE A 169 21.97 -10.22 -2.11
C PHE A 169 21.47 -11.62 -2.46
N GLU A 170 22.23 -12.65 -2.12
CA GLU A 170 21.87 -14.04 -2.38
C GLU A 170 20.55 -14.42 -1.70
N ILE A 171 20.42 -14.14 -0.40
CA ILE A 171 19.21 -14.48 0.38
C ILE A 171 18.01 -13.67 -0.09
N MET A 172 18.17 -12.36 -0.29
CA MET A 172 17.08 -11.52 -0.78
C MET A 172 16.59 -11.96 -2.16
N THR A 173 17.50 -12.34 -3.07
CA THR A 173 17.14 -12.80 -4.41
C THR A 173 16.44 -14.15 -4.34
N ARG A 174 16.98 -15.10 -3.56
CA ARG A 174 16.40 -16.44 -3.42
C ARG A 174 14.98 -16.38 -2.85
N GLU A 175 14.78 -15.66 -1.75
CA GLU A 175 13.49 -15.59 -1.06
C GLU A 175 12.40 -14.83 -1.83
N ALA A 176 12.79 -13.86 -2.67
CA ALA A 176 11.85 -13.04 -3.43
C ALA A 176 11.57 -13.56 -4.84
N THR A 177 12.48 -14.32 -5.45
CA THR A 177 12.25 -14.90 -6.80
C THR A 177 11.34 -16.12 -6.75
N SER A 178 11.32 -16.85 -5.63
CA SER A 178 10.50 -18.06 -5.45
C SER A 178 9.04 -17.79 -5.10
N CYS A 179 8.67 -16.54 -4.83
CA CYS A 179 7.40 -16.18 -4.20
C CYS A 179 6.63 -15.13 -5.02
N ASP A 180 5.30 -15.20 -4.92
CA ASP A 180 4.40 -14.15 -5.39
C ASP A 180 4.46 -12.92 -4.48
N LEU A 181 3.93 -11.78 -4.95
CA LEU A 181 3.90 -10.55 -4.16
C LEU A 181 3.19 -10.74 -2.81
N LYS A 182 2.12 -11.54 -2.78
CA LYS A 182 1.35 -11.87 -1.58
C LYS A 182 2.21 -12.53 -0.51
N GLU A 183 2.90 -13.60 -0.88
CA GLU A 183 3.78 -14.37 0.01
C GLU A 183 4.99 -13.53 0.44
N LEU A 184 5.55 -12.74 -0.48
CA LEU A 184 6.69 -11.89 -0.17
C LEU A 184 6.35 -10.82 0.88
N VAL A 185 5.15 -10.23 0.82
CA VAL A 185 4.67 -9.30 1.86
C VAL A 185 4.50 -10.03 3.19
N GLN A 186 3.97 -11.26 3.19
CA GLN A 186 3.88 -12.09 4.40
C GLN A 186 5.24 -12.41 5.00
N LYS A 187 6.31 -12.55 4.20
CA LYS A 187 7.69 -12.73 4.69
C LYS A 187 8.28 -11.47 5.31
N PHE A 188 7.82 -10.27 4.92
CA PHE A 188 8.28 -9.02 5.55
C PHE A 188 7.76 -8.88 6.97
N VAL A 189 6.51 -9.28 7.26
CA VAL A 189 5.87 -9.14 8.57
C VAL A 189 6.70 -9.77 9.72
N PRO A 190 7.06 -11.06 9.69
CA PRO A 190 7.85 -11.71 10.73
C PRO A 190 9.37 -11.56 10.56
N GLU A 191 9.84 -10.75 9.59
CA GLU A 191 11.27 -10.53 9.32
C GLU A 191 12.04 -11.79 8.91
N ALA A 192 11.39 -12.72 8.22
CA ALA A 192 12.02 -13.99 7.83
C ALA A 192 13.35 -13.78 7.08
N ILE A 193 13.36 -12.85 6.12
CA ILE A 193 14.55 -12.49 5.34
C ILE A 193 15.64 -11.89 6.24
N GLY A 194 15.28 -11.02 7.18
CA GLY A 194 16.24 -10.38 8.08
C GLY A 194 16.93 -11.38 9.02
N ARG A 195 16.14 -12.29 9.60
CA ARG A 195 16.64 -13.37 10.47
C ARG A 195 17.54 -14.34 9.72
N GLU A 196 17.20 -14.67 8.48
CA GLU A 196 18.02 -15.55 7.66
C GLU A 196 19.36 -14.91 7.28
N ILE A 197 19.37 -13.63 6.94
CA ILE A 197 20.60 -12.86 6.72
C ILE A 197 21.46 -12.85 7.99
N GLU A 198 20.87 -12.61 9.17
CA GLU A 198 21.60 -12.64 10.44
C GLU A 198 22.26 -14.01 10.69
N LYS A 199 21.52 -15.10 10.45
CA LYS A 199 22.02 -16.48 10.61
C LYS A 199 23.17 -16.77 9.66
N ALA A 200 23.06 -16.42 8.38
CA ALA A 200 24.09 -16.68 7.37
C ALA A 200 25.34 -15.79 7.54
N ALA A 201 25.15 -14.55 8.01
CA ALA A 201 26.24 -13.61 8.25
C ALA A 201 27.02 -13.89 9.53
N ARG A 202 26.46 -14.63 10.49
CA ARG A 202 27.08 -14.95 11.80
C ARG A 202 28.47 -15.56 11.70
N SER A 203 28.75 -16.32 10.64
CA SER A 203 30.07 -16.91 10.35
C SER A 203 31.13 -15.87 9.97
N ILE A 204 30.73 -14.74 9.38
CA ILE A 204 31.65 -13.66 8.95
C ILE A 204 31.79 -12.64 10.08
N TYR A 205 30.67 -12.08 10.52
CA TYR A 205 30.61 -11.09 11.59
C TYR A 205 29.21 -11.13 12.24
N PRO A 206 29.09 -11.06 13.57
CA PRO A 206 27.79 -11.04 14.22
C PRO A 206 27.03 -9.74 13.87
N LEU A 207 25.79 -9.87 13.41
CA LEU A 207 24.91 -8.74 13.09
C LEU A 207 23.81 -8.59 14.14
N GLN A 208 23.19 -7.42 14.14
CA GLN A 208 21.97 -7.08 14.87
C GLN A 208 21.11 -6.16 14.01
N ASN A 209 19.82 -6.08 14.31
CA ASN A 209 18.91 -5.13 13.66
C ASN A 209 18.94 -5.23 12.13
N VAL A 210 18.83 -6.47 11.61
CA VAL A 210 18.82 -6.74 10.18
C VAL A 210 17.38 -6.69 9.67
N TYR A 211 17.08 -5.70 8.84
CA TYR A 211 15.72 -5.47 8.36
C TYR A 211 15.68 -5.19 6.86
N VAL A 212 14.59 -5.59 6.21
CA VAL A 212 14.19 -5.01 4.92
C VAL A 212 13.47 -3.69 5.22
N HIS A 213 14.19 -2.58 5.19
CA HIS A 213 13.65 -1.29 5.64
C HIS A 213 12.83 -0.56 4.57
N LYS A 214 12.96 -0.97 3.30
CA LYS A 214 12.24 -0.37 2.19
C LYS A 214 12.02 -1.37 1.06
N ALA A 215 10.80 -1.38 0.51
CA ALA A 215 10.46 -2.11 -0.70
C ALA A 215 9.74 -1.16 -1.67
N LYS A 216 10.14 -1.16 -2.94
CA LYS A 216 9.52 -0.34 -3.99
C LYS A 216 9.11 -1.22 -5.15
N ILE A 217 7.89 -1.05 -5.67
CA ILE A 217 7.55 -1.57 -6.99
C ILE A 217 8.15 -0.63 -8.05
N LEU A 218 8.99 -1.19 -8.92
CA LEU A 218 9.54 -0.51 -10.09
C LEU A 218 8.64 -0.72 -11.31
N LYS A 219 8.14 -1.94 -11.49
CA LYS A 219 7.23 -2.29 -12.58
C LYS A 219 6.15 -3.22 -12.06
N ALA A 220 4.90 -2.90 -12.36
CA ALA A 220 3.77 -3.78 -12.13
C ALA A 220 3.41 -4.53 -13.42
N PRO A 221 2.92 -5.77 -13.35
CA PRO A 221 2.34 -6.48 -14.49
C PRO A 221 1.05 -5.77 -14.96
N LYS A 222 0.53 -6.22 -16.11
CA LYS A 222 -0.76 -5.72 -16.61
C LYS A 222 -1.84 -6.01 -15.56
N PHE A 223 -2.71 -5.04 -15.35
CA PHE A 223 -3.81 -5.16 -14.40
C PHE A 223 -4.73 -6.33 -14.76
N ASP A 224 -5.02 -7.15 -13.76
CA ASP A 224 -5.93 -8.29 -13.85
C ASP A 224 -6.90 -8.22 -12.66
N MET A 225 -8.19 -8.10 -12.98
CA MET A 225 -9.27 -8.03 -12.01
C MET A 225 -9.37 -9.29 -11.17
N SER A 226 -9.12 -10.45 -11.77
CA SER A 226 -9.29 -11.75 -11.10
C SER A 226 -8.28 -11.90 -9.95
N LYS A 227 -7.01 -11.57 -10.22
CA LYS A 227 -5.95 -11.56 -9.20
C LYS A 227 -6.21 -10.57 -8.08
N LEU A 228 -6.79 -9.40 -8.39
CA LEU A 228 -7.14 -8.44 -7.35
C LEU A 228 -8.25 -8.98 -6.45
N LEU A 229 -9.29 -9.59 -7.02
CA LEU A 229 -10.39 -10.18 -6.26
C LEU A 229 -9.91 -11.32 -5.34
N GLU A 230 -9.01 -12.17 -5.84
CA GLU A 230 -8.36 -13.22 -5.04
C GLU A 230 -7.61 -12.67 -3.81
N LEU A 231 -7.02 -11.48 -3.92
CA LEU A 231 -6.34 -10.81 -2.80
C LEU A 231 -7.31 -10.27 -1.75
N HIS A 232 -8.56 -10.00 -2.07
CA HIS A 232 -9.57 -9.51 -1.12
C HIS A 232 -10.45 -10.63 -0.54
N GLY A 233 -10.36 -11.82 -1.13
CA GLY A 233 -11.05 -13.02 -0.67
C GLY A 233 -12.57 -12.94 -0.79
N GLU A 234 -13.09 -12.07 -1.66
CA GLU A 234 -14.49 -12.13 -2.08
C GLU A 234 -14.64 -13.28 -3.08
N SER A 235 -14.62 -14.51 -2.58
CA SER A 235 -15.56 -15.50 -3.12
C SER A 235 -16.95 -14.97 -2.78
N THR A 236 -17.67 -14.48 -3.78
CA THR A 236 -19.13 -14.53 -4.02
C THR A 236 -20.07 -15.08 -2.92
N ASP A 237 -19.89 -14.74 -1.65
CA ASP A 237 -20.75 -15.23 -0.56
C ASP A 237 -21.84 -14.22 -0.17
N GLU A 238 -21.86 -13.02 -0.78
CA GLU A 238 -22.91 -12.01 -0.58
C GLU A 238 -23.75 -11.69 -1.84
N THR A 239 -23.58 -12.44 -2.94
CA THR A 239 -24.45 -12.37 -4.13
C THR A 239 -25.23 -13.66 -4.32
N GLY A 240 -26.04 -14.03 -3.31
CA GLY A 240 -26.67 -15.35 -3.29
C GLY A 240 -28.03 -15.46 -2.58
N THR A 241 -28.70 -14.39 -2.17
CA THR A 241 -30.14 -14.47 -1.92
C THR A 241 -30.85 -14.51 -3.27
N ARG A 242 -31.15 -15.73 -3.75
CA ARG A 242 -32.12 -15.94 -4.83
C ARG A 242 -33.38 -15.15 -4.49
N VAL A 243 -33.63 -14.06 -5.19
CA VAL A 243 -34.96 -13.46 -5.24
C VAL A 243 -35.84 -14.51 -5.91
N VAL A 244 -36.67 -15.19 -5.12
CA VAL A 244 -37.76 -16.01 -5.65
C VAL A 244 -38.63 -15.06 -6.47
N LYS A 245 -38.54 -15.18 -7.80
CA LYS A 245 -39.50 -14.52 -8.70
C LYS A 245 -40.81 -15.28 -8.57
N ASP A 246 -41.68 -14.83 -7.67
CA ASP A 246 -43.10 -15.15 -7.72
C ASP A 246 -43.72 -14.38 -8.89
N PHE A 247 -43.41 -14.82 -10.11
CA PHE A 247 -44.17 -14.43 -11.29
C PHE A 247 -44.94 -15.66 -11.76
N LYS A 248 -46.22 -15.69 -11.44
CA LYS A 248 -47.17 -16.68 -11.94
C LYS A 248 -47.77 -16.11 -13.22
N GLU A 249 -47.45 -16.71 -14.37
CA GLU A 249 -48.10 -16.38 -15.64
C GLU A 249 -49.61 -16.65 -15.50
N PRO A 250 -50.49 -15.72 -15.88
CA PRO A 250 -51.92 -15.99 -15.93
C PRO A 250 -52.23 -16.96 -17.08
N ASP A 251 -53.08 -17.96 -16.81
CA ASP A 251 -53.53 -18.92 -17.82
C ASP A 251 -54.17 -18.20 -19.01
N VAL A 252 -53.81 -18.65 -20.21
CA VAL A 252 -54.33 -18.13 -21.48
C VAL A 252 -55.82 -18.43 -21.56
N LEU A 253 -56.65 -17.39 -21.64
CA LEU A 253 -58.07 -17.54 -21.92
C LEU A 253 -58.26 -18.14 -23.32
N GLU A 254 -58.73 -19.38 -23.38
CA GLU A 254 -59.22 -19.97 -24.62
C GLU A 254 -60.53 -19.26 -25.03
N SER A 255 -60.39 -18.34 -25.99
CA SER A 255 -61.42 -17.81 -26.90
C SER A 255 -62.80 -17.38 -26.35
N VAL A 256 -63.06 -16.06 -26.52
CA VAL A 256 -64.34 -15.31 -26.55
C VAL A 256 -65.42 -15.68 -25.53
#